data_AF-A0A6N3C2X0-F1
#
_entry.id   AF-A0A6N3C2X0-F1
#
_cell.length_a   1.000
_cell.length_b   1.000
_cell.length_c   1.000
_cell.angle_alpha   90.00
_cell.angle_beta   90.00
_cell.angle_gamma   90.00
#
_symmetry.space_group_name_H-M   'P 1'
#
loop_
_entity.id
_entity.type
_entity.pdbx_description
1 polymer ?
#
loop_
_entity_poly.entity_id
_entity_poly.type
_entity_poly.pdbx_seq_one_letter_code
_entity_poly.pdbx_strand_id
1 'polypeptide(L)'
;MLLGKVIASFIPSIVITYGAIVLYGITVNLFGWKQFLQLIFPNGAWLSLILLIIPSMTFLSICLVMMVANKAKSMKSAQSVALFLVVPIIGLIISQASGIMLLGYQIILIAGFVLIILDIIIFLLLVKSFNRDKMVSKL
;
A
#
# COMPACT_ATOMS: atom_id res chain seq x y z
N MET A 1 16.61 15.71 -1.41
CA MET A 1 16.06 15.57 -0.05
C MET A 1 14.75 14.79 -0.02
N LEU A 2 13.76 15.13 -0.86
CA LEU A 2 12.43 14.48 -0.89
C LEU A 2 12.50 12.95 -1.11
N LEU A 3 13.19 12.51 -2.17
CA LEU A 3 13.33 11.09 -2.50
C LEU A 3 14.01 10.29 -1.39
N GLY A 4 15.03 10.87 -0.74
CA GLY A 4 15.73 10.24 0.39
C GLY A 4 14.84 10.06 1.62
N LYS A 5 13.91 11.00 1.90
CA LYS A 5 12.93 10.86 2.99
C LYS A 5 11.90 9.76 2.70
N VAL A 6 11.41 9.69 1.46
CA VAL A 6 10.47 8.65 1.02
C VAL A 6 11.10 7.27 1.14
N ILE A 7 12.33 7.10 0.65
CA ILE A 7 13.03 5.81 0.70
C ILE A 7 13.34 5.41 2.17
N ALA A 8 13.72 6.36 3.01
CA ALA A 8 14.03 6.12 4.42
C ALA A 8 12.81 5.64 5.23
N SER A 9 11.59 6.08 4.91
CA SER A 9 10.36 5.58 5.55
C SER A 9 9.80 4.33 4.87
N PHE A 10 10.03 4.16 3.57
CA PHE A 10 9.53 3.02 2.80
C PHE A 10 10.20 1.70 3.17
N ILE A 11 11.53 1.70 3.33
CA ILE A 11 12.30 0.50 3.69
C ILE A 11 11.78 -0.17 4.98
N PRO A 12 11.72 0.52 6.15
CA PRO A 12 11.24 -0.12 7.38
C PRO A 12 9.77 -0.55 7.27
N SER A 13 8.94 0.19 6.53
CA SER A 13 7.53 -0.19 6.32
C SER A 13 7.42 -1.50 5.56
N ILE A 14 8.16 -1.66 4.45
CA ILE A 14 8.13 -2.90 3.66
C ILE A 14 8.64 -4.08 4.48
N VAL A 15 9.73 -3.91 5.23
CA VAL A 15 10.31 -4.98 6.04
C VAL A 15 9.30 -5.52 7.04
N ILE A 16 8.60 -4.64 7.75
CA ILE A 16 7.55 -5.03 8.71
C ILE A 16 6.40 -5.74 7.99
N THR A 17 5.93 -5.19 6.87
CA THR A 17 4.82 -5.79 6.11
C THR A 17 5.18 -7.17 5.57
N TYR A 18 6.36 -7.36 5.01
CA TYR A 18 6.82 -8.65 4.50
C TYR A 18 7.01 -9.67 5.64
N GLY A 19 7.54 -9.24 6.80
CA GLY A 19 7.62 -10.08 7.99
C GLY A 19 6.23 -10.59 8.44
N ALA A 20 5.23 -9.71 8.49
CA ALA A 20 3.87 -10.09 8.84
C ALA A 20 3.24 -11.07 7.82
N ILE A 21 3.50 -10.87 6.52
CA ILE A 21 3.03 -11.74 5.45
C ILE A 21 3.61 -13.16 5.55
N VAL A 22 4.90 -13.27 5.85
CA VAL A 22 5.56 -14.57 6.04
C VAL A 22 4.95 -15.31 7.23
N LEU A 23 4.76 -14.62 8.36
CA LEU A 23 4.12 -15.20 9.55
C LEU A 23 2.67 -15.63 9.25
N TYR A 24 1.92 -14.82 8.50
CA TYR A 24 0.58 -15.15 8.07
C TYR A 24 0.56 -16.41 7.18
N GLY A 25 1.43 -16.47 6.16
CA GLY A 25 1.52 -17.63 5.27
C GLY A 25 1.87 -18.92 6.01
N ILE A 26 2.79 -18.86 6.98
CA ILE A 26 3.13 -19.99 7.85
C ILE A 26 1.91 -20.41 8.67
N THR A 27 1.22 -19.46 9.30
CA THR A 27 0.03 -19.73 10.12
C THR A 27 -1.06 -20.41 9.28
N VAL A 28 -1.38 -19.85 8.11
CA VAL A 28 -2.42 -20.41 7.26
C VAL A 28 -2.05 -21.79 6.73
N ASN A 29 -0.79 -22.03 6.36
CA ASN A 29 -0.38 -23.36 5.94
C ASN A 29 -0.43 -24.37 7.09
N LEU A 30 -0.01 -24.01 8.31
CA LEU A 30 -0.07 -24.90 9.48
C LEU A 30 -1.50 -25.28 9.87
N PHE A 31 -2.42 -24.31 9.90
CA PHE A 31 -3.82 -24.56 10.27
C PHE A 31 -4.65 -25.10 9.11
N GLY A 32 -4.37 -24.67 7.87
CA GLY A 32 -5.06 -25.09 6.65
C GLY A 32 -4.70 -26.49 6.17
N TRP A 33 -3.51 -27.00 6.53
CA TRP A 33 -3.08 -28.36 6.18
C TRP A 33 -4.08 -29.43 6.65
N LYS A 34 -4.67 -29.25 7.83
CA LYS A 34 -5.65 -30.19 8.40
C LYS A 34 -6.96 -30.24 7.61
N GLN A 35 -7.31 -29.15 6.92
CA GLN A 35 -8.61 -29.00 6.27
C GLN A 35 -8.55 -29.26 4.76
N PHE A 36 -7.44 -28.94 4.10
CA PHE A 36 -7.33 -28.96 2.63
C PHE A 36 -6.33 -29.99 2.07
N LEU A 37 -5.48 -30.62 2.91
CA LEU A 37 -4.50 -31.64 2.50
C LEU A 37 -3.56 -31.24 1.34
N GLN A 38 -3.51 -29.95 1.00
CA GLN A 38 -2.69 -29.33 -0.02
C GLN A 38 -2.14 -28.00 0.50
N LEU A 39 -1.00 -27.57 -0.04
CA LEU A 39 -0.45 -26.23 0.20
C LEU A 39 -1.39 -25.19 -0.42
N ILE A 40 -2.20 -24.55 0.41
CA ILE A 40 -3.08 -23.44 0.02
C ILE A 40 -2.24 -22.21 -0.37
N PHE A 41 -1.05 -22.07 0.23
CA PHE A 41 -0.08 -21.01 -0.04
C PHE A 41 1.31 -21.56 -0.41
N PRO A 42 2.02 -20.92 -1.36
CA PRO A 42 1.65 -19.72 -2.11
C PRO A 42 0.86 -20.01 -3.40
N ASN A 43 -0.23 -19.26 -3.63
CA ASN A 43 -0.98 -19.23 -4.90
C ASN A 43 -0.59 -17.97 -5.70
N GLY A 44 -0.65 -18.02 -7.04
CA GLY A 44 -0.29 -16.90 -7.93
C GLY A 44 -1.03 -15.59 -7.64
N ALA A 45 -2.30 -15.66 -7.22
CA ALA A 45 -3.06 -14.49 -6.75
C ALA A 45 -2.40 -13.79 -5.54
N TRP A 46 -1.86 -14.58 -4.62
CA TRP A 46 -1.21 -14.06 -3.43
C TRP A 46 0.17 -13.48 -3.73
N LEU A 47 0.92 -14.13 -4.62
CA LEU A 47 2.20 -13.60 -5.09
C LEU A 47 2.03 -12.22 -5.74
N SER A 48 1.02 -12.07 -6.61
CA SER A 48 0.69 -10.79 -7.24
C SER A 48 0.27 -9.71 -6.23
N LEU A 49 -0.47 -10.09 -5.19
CA LEU A 49 -0.82 -9.17 -4.09
C LEU A 49 0.44 -8.66 -3.39
N ILE A 50 1.36 -9.55 -3.03
CA ILE A 50 2.58 -9.22 -2.28
C ILE A 50 3.55 -8.38 -3.10
N LEU A 51 3.77 -8.75 -4.35
CA LEU A 51 4.76 -8.11 -5.21
C LEU A 51 4.24 -6.83 -5.87
N LEU A 52 2.93 -6.69 -6.06
CA LEU A 52 2.37 -5.59 -6.84
C LEU A 52 1.55 -4.63 -5.97
N ILE A 53 0.51 -5.13 -5.31
CA ILE A 53 -0.45 -4.26 -4.60
C ILE A 53 0.16 -3.68 -3.32
N ILE A 54 0.82 -4.51 -2.52
CA ILE A 54 1.37 -4.11 -1.21
C ILE A 54 2.45 -3.02 -1.33
N PRO A 55 3.49 -3.14 -2.17
CA PRO A 55 4.49 -2.09 -2.33
C PRO A 55 3.88 -0.80 -2.92
N SER A 56 2.92 -0.93 -3.84
CA SER A 56 2.22 0.23 -4.42
C SER A 56 1.43 0.99 -3.34
N MET A 57 0.61 0.29 -2.56
CA MET A 57 -0.18 0.89 -1.48
C MET A 57 0.67 1.56 -0.39
N THR A 58 1.79 0.92 0.00
CA THR A 58 2.70 1.49 0.99
C THR A 58 3.36 2.77 0.46
N PHE A 59 3.75 2.80 -0.81
CA PHE A 59 4.29 3.98 -1.46
C PHE A 59 3.25 5.13 -1.56
N LEU A 60 2.03 4.81 -2.02
CA LEU A 60 0.90 5.74 -2.10
C LEU A 60 0.63 6.43 -0.76
N SER A 61 0.59 5.64 0.32
CA SER A 61 0.32 6.12 1.68
C SER A 61 1.40 7.10 2.15
N ILE A 62 2.68 6.75 1.96
CA ILE A 62 3.80 7.63 2.32
C ILE A 62 3.74 8.93 1.54
N CYS A 63 3.47 8.88 0.22
CA CYS A 63 3.35 10.07 -0.60
C CYS A 63 2.22 10.99 -0.13
N LEU A 64 1.03 10.45 0.13
CA LEU A 64 -0.10 11.23 0.62
C LEU A 64 0.17 11.88 1.97
N VAL A 65 0.72 11.13 2.93
CA VAL A 65 1.09 11.66 4.25
C VAL A 65 2.09 12.80 4.10
N MET A 66 3.10 12.66 3.24
CA MET A 66 4.10 13.71 3.01
C MET A 66 3.53 14.97 2.34
N MET A 67 2.61 14.83 1.38
CA MET A 67 1.92 15.99 0.78
C MET A 67 1.14 16.81 1.80
N VAL A 68 0.47 16.12 2.74
CA VAL A 68 -0.33 16.77 3.77
C VAL A 68 0.57 17.35 4.87
N ALA A 69 1.63 16.63 5.26
CA ALA A 69 2.61 17.11 6.24
C ALA A 69 3.31 18.39 5.79
N ASN A 70 3.52 18.59 4.49
CA ASN A 70 4.03 19.85 3.94
C ASN A 70 3.06 21.02 4.09
N LYS A 71 1.75 20.77 3.98
CA LYS A 71 0.72 21.81 4.00
C LYS A 71 0.19 22.10 5.40
N ALA A 72 0.25 21.14 6.31
CA ALA A 72 -0.33 21.26 7.63
C ALA A 72 0.72 21.45 8.71
N LYS A 73 0.53 22.45 9.58
CA LYS A 73 1.37 22.73 10.76
C LYS A 73 1.40 21.60 11.81
N SER A 74 0.68 20.48 11.62
CA SER A 74 0.55 19.41 12.63
C SER A 74 0.50 17.99 12.04
N MET A 75 1.38 17.11 12.53
CA MET A 75 1.53 15.70 12.13
C MET A 75 0.23 14.89 12.18
N LYS A 76 -0.70 15.21 13.09
CA LYS A 76 -1.97 14.46 13.25
C LYS A 76 -2.86 14.52 12.02
N SER A 77 -2.90 15.67 11.35
CA SER A 77 -3.75 15.85 10.16
C SER A 77 -3.26 15.03 8.95
N ALA A 78 -1.94 14.83 8.84
CA ALA A 78 -1.34 14.01 7.79
C ALA A 78 -1.69 12.53 7.94
N GLN A 79 -1.75 12.03 9.19
CA GLN A 79 -2.08 10.63 9.46
C GLN A 79 -3.56 10.31 9.19
N SER A 80 -4.48 11.26 9.37
CA SER A 80 -5.90 11.08 9.02
C SER A 80 -6.14 10.80 7.53
N VAL A 81 -5.28 11.33 6.65
CA VAL A 81 -5.38 11.06 5.20
C VAL A 81 -4.97 9.61 4.89
N ALA A 82 -4.02 9.04 5.64
CA ALA A 82 -3.71 7.62 5.53
C ALA A 82 -4.90 6.74 5.95
N LEU A 83 -5.70 7.16 6.94
CA LEU A 83 -6.92 6.44 7.33
C LEU A 83 -7.94 6.32 6.18
N PHE A 84 -8.03 7.34 5.33
CA PHE A 84 -8.93 7.33 4.17
C PHE A 84 -8.57 6.22 3.17
N LEU A 85 -7.28 5.87 3.04
CA LEU A 85 -6.84 4.73 2.23
C LEU A 85 -7.20 3.37 2.84
N VAL A 86 -7.37 3.29 4.16
CA VAL A 86 -7.70 2.03 4.84
C VAL A 86 -9.15 1.62 4.60
N VAL A 87 -10.06 2.59 4.46
CA VAL A 87 -11.50 2.37 4.23
C VAL A 87 -11.78 1.43 3.03
N PRO A 88 -11.28 1.69 1.81
CA PRO A 88 -11.51 0.79 0.68
C PRO A 88 -10.91 -0.60 0.89
N ILE A 89 -9.78 -0.71 1.62
CA ILE A 89 -9.14 -2.00 1.93
C ILE A 89 -10.06 -2.84 2.82
N ILE A 90 -10.63 -2.24 3.86
CA ILE A 90 -11.59 -2.92 4.74
C ILE A 90 -12.82 -3.37 3.94
N GLY A 91 -13.34 -2.53 3.05
CA GLY A 91 -14.46 -2.88 2.18
C GLY A 91 -14.16 -4.12 1.31
N LEU A 92 -12.95 -4.21 0.76
CA LEU A 92 -12.52 -5.38 0.00
C LEU A 92 -12.44 -6.64 0.88
N ILE A 93 -11.90 -6.54 2.10
CA ILE A 93 -11.81 -7.68 3.03
C ILE A 93 -13.20 -8.21 3.39
N ILE A 94 -14.16 -7.32 3.66
CA ILE A 94 -15.54 -7.70 3.97
C ILE A 94 -16.20 -8.36 2.76
N SER A 95 -15.99 -7.80 1.55
CA SER A 95 -16.50 -8.38 0.30
C SER A 95 -15.96 -9.79 0.04
N GLN A 96 -14.67 -10.02 0.32
CA GLN A 96 -14.05 -11.35 0.25
C GLN A 96 -14.64 -12.32 1.27
N ALA A 97 -14.79 -11.89 2.52
CA ALA A 97 -15.27 -12.76 3.60
C ALA A 97 -16.74 -13.16 3.42
N SER A 98 -17.55 -12.27 2.84
CA SER A 98 -18.96 -12.52 2.53
C SER A 98 -19.17 -13.31 1.23
N GLY A 99 -18.12 -13.52 0.43
CA GLY A 99 -18.20 -14.19 -0.87
C GLY A 99 -18.91 -13.38 -1.96
N ILE A 100 -19.25 -12.10 -1.69
CA ILE A 100 -19.89 -11.20 -2.66
C ILE A 100 -18.98 -10.97 -3.87
N MET A 101 -17.67 -10.90 -3.63
CA MET A 101 -16.66 -10.78 -4.65
C MET A 101 -15.51 -11.73 -4.31
N LEU A 102 -15.05 -12.50 -5.29
CA LEU A 102 -13.85 -13.32 -5.19
C LEU A 102 -12.75 -12.63 -6.00
N LEU A 103 -11.75 -12.08 -5.31
CA LEU A 103 -10.53 -11.52 -5.87
C LEU A 103 -9.72 -12.63 -6.54
N GLY A 104 -10.08 -12.91 -7.79
CA GLY A 104 -9.30 -13.76 -8.67
C GLY A 104 -7.99 -13.09 -9.10
N TYR A 105 -7.07 -13.90 -9.60
CA TYR A 105 -5.77 -13.46 -10.12
C TYR A 105 -5.87 -12.28 -11.10
N GLN A 106 -6.86 -12.30 -12.01
CA GLN A 106 -7.07 -11.24 -13.01
C GLN A 106 -7.47 -9.91 -12.38
N ILE A 107 -8.37 -9.91 -11.40
CA ILE A 107 -8.83 -8.68 -10.72
C ILE A 107 -7.66 -8.05 -9.95
N ILE A 108 -6.84 -8.88 -9.30
CA ILE A 108 -5.64 -8.44 -8.57
C ILE A 108 -4.64 -7.77 -9.52
N LEU A 109 -4.41 -8.35 -10.70
CA LEU A 109 -3.51 -7.75 -11.69
C LEU A 109 -4.01 -6.39 -12.17
N ILE A 110 -5.29 -6.28 -12.52
CA ILE A 110 -5.90 -5.02 -12.98
C ILE A 110 -5.80 -3.97 -11.87
N ALA A 111 -6.17 -4.33 -10.63
CA ALA A 111 -6.09 -3.43 -9.49
C ALA A 111 -4.65 -2.96 -9.21
N GLY A 112 -3.67 -3.86 -9.30
CA GLY A 112 -2.26 -3.52 -9.16
C GLY A 112 -1.79 -2.55 -10.26
N PHE A 113 -2.21 -2.76 -11.51
CA PHE A 113 -1.85 -1.86 -12.61
C PHE A 113 -2.43 -0.45 -12.41
N VAL A 114 -3.70 -0.36 -11.98
CA VAL A 114 -4.35 0.91 -11.64
C VAL A 114 -3.63 1.62 -10.49
N LEU A 115 -3.22 0.87 -9.46
CA LEU A 115 -2.46 1.42 -8.33
C LEU A 115 -1.11 2.00 -8.76
N ILE A 116 -0.37 1.30 -9.62
CA ILE A 116 0.92 1.81 -10.14
C ILE A 116 0.72 3.12 -10.89
N ILE A 117 -0.33 3.23 -11.71
CA ILE A 117 -0.65 4.47 -12.41
C ILE A 117 -0.95 5.60 -11.42
N LEU A 118 -1.73 5.32 -10.38
CA LEU A 118 -2.02 6.28 -9.32
C LEU A 118 -0.76 6.72 -8.57
N ASP A 119 0.14 5.80 -8.26
CA ASP A 119 1.43 6.09 -7.61
C ASP A 119 2.26 7.07 -8.43
N ILE A 120 2.36 6.83 -9.75
CA ILE A 120 3.09 7.72 -10.66
C ILE A 120 2.46 9.13 -10.64
N ILE A 121 1.13 9.22 -10.74
CA ILE A 121 0.41 10.51 -10.74
C ILE A 121 0.66 11.26 -9.43
N ILE A 122 0.47 10.59 -8.28
CA ILE A 122 0.64 11.22 -6.97
C ILE A 122 2.10 11.63 -6.76
N PHE A 123 3.06 10.81 -7.16
CA PHE A 123 4.47 11.14 -7.08
C PHE A 123 4.81 12.40 -7.89
N LEU A 124 4.30 12.51 -9.12
CA LEU A 124 4.50 13.71 -9.95
C LEU A 124 3.87 14.96 -9.31
N LEU A 125 2.66 14.84 -8.73
CA LEU A 125 2.02 15.94 -8.00
C LEU A 125 2.83 16.36 -6.78
N LEU A 126 3.39 15.39 -6.05
CA LEU A 126 4.22 15.60 -4.87
C LEU A 126 5.52 16.32 -5.22
N VAL A 127 6.21 15.89 -6.29
CA VAL A 127 7.41 16.57 -6.81
C VAL A 127 7.08 18.01 -7.24
N LYS A 128 5.96 18.20 -7.97
CA LYS A 128 5.53 19.53 -8.43
C LYS A 128 5.18 20.47 -7.28
N SER A 129 4.54 19.97 -6.23
CA SER A 129 4.20 20.75 -5.03
C SER A 129 5.47 21.25 -4.32
N PHE A 130 6.46 20.37 -4.12
CA PHE A 130 7.72 20.77 -3.48
C PHE A 130 8.58 21.72 -4.34
N ASN A 131 8.53 21.59 -5.67
CA ASN A 131 9.26 22.50 -6.55
C ASN A 131 8.63 23.91 -6.54
N ARG A 132 7.32 24.03 -6.30
CA ARG A 132 6.66 25.33 -6.10
C ARG A 132 7.13 26.03 -4.82
N ASP A 133 7.31 25.30 -3.73
CA ASP A 133 7.76 25.89 -2.46
C ASP A 133 9.18 26.50 -2.57
N LYS A 134 10.05 25.96 -3.43
CA LYS A 134 11.37 26.54 -3.71
C LYS A 134 11.33 27.87 -4.48
N MET A 135 10.27 28.16 -5.23
CA MET A 135 10.14 29.43 -5.96
C MET A 135 9.63 30.57 -5.07
N VAL A 136 8.87 30.28 -4.01
CA VAL A 136 8.29 31.31 -3.14
C VAL A 136 9.30 31.85 -2.11
N SER A 137 10.35 31.07 -1.77
CA SER A 137 11.40 31.53 -0.82
C SER A 137 12.43 32.50 -1.43
N LYS A 138 12.25 32.93 -2.68
CA LYS A 138 13.16 33.83 -3.40
C LYS A 138 12.60 35.23 -3.68
N LEU A 139 11.48 35.58 -3.05
CA LEU A 139 10.91 36.93 -3.01
C LEU A 139 10.98 37.46 -1.57
#